data_AF-A0A964ZDK5-F1
#
_entry.id   AF-A0A964ZDK5-F1
#
_cell.length_a   1.000
_cell.length_b   1.000
_cell.length_c   1.000
_cell.angle_alpha   90.00
_cell.angle_beta   90.00
_cell.angle_gamma   90.00
#
_symmetry.space_group_name_H-M   'P 1'
#
loop_
_entity.id
_entity.type
_entity.pdbx_description
1 polymer ?
#
loop_
_entity_poly.entity_id
_entity_poly.type
_entity_poly.pdbx_seq_one_letter_code
_entity_poly.pdbx_strand_id
1 'polypeptide(L)'
;MNELNLNDLFTQYLDQRTAAARDGLGYPDLGDAVPHDLTPVQPIDPRLAWENAGAAARLLGPATVFTPPGEWATLVNQQEPVVAVAFALGNYPQQVRHIHTLLGGVPSATRQNSEAPARPDLVAWAGSRPDDATRLVAAGVLRLARQFDAAADLLTRRVATEWENVRLNEWAALAWHRGETDAALSVWRKLSPSAVVLFNLGMAQLFAGNSAEAASHLRQAASQLPESTAWHHLAGLYLALADTRS
;
A
#
# COMPACT_ATOMS: atom_id res chain seq x y z
N MET A 1 8.50 -8.50 -39.94
CA MET A 1 7.57 -8.33 -38.81
C MET A 1 6.43 -9.29 -39.06
N ASN A 2 6.30 -10.37 -38.30
CA ASN A 2 5.13 -11.24 -38.42
C ASN A 2 3.93 -10.46 -37.88
N GLU A 3 2.88 -10.29 -38.70
CA GLU A 3 1.61 -9.77 -38.24
C GLU A 3 1.01 -10.80 -37.27
N LEU A 4 0.92 -10.43 -35.99
CA LEU A 4 0.15 -11.20 -35.01
C LEU A 4 -1.31 -11.15 -35.42
N ASN A 5 -1.91 -12.31 -35.66
CA ASN A 5 -3.34 -12.37 -35.99
C ASN A 5 -4.17 -12.23 -34.70
N LEU A 6 -5.48 -11.98 -34.86
CA LEU A 6 -6.40 -11.80 -33.72
C LEU A 6 -6.46 -13.03 -32.79
N ASN A 7 -6.33 -14.24 -33.34
CA ASN A 7 -6.32 -15.47 -32.53
C ASN A 7 -5.05 -15.58 -31.68
N ASP A 8 -3.90 -15.15 -32.20
CA ASP A 8 -2.63 -15.15 -31.44
C ASP A 8 -2.73 -14.16 -30.26
N LEU A 9 -3.27 -12.97 -30.50
CA LEU A 9 -3.51 -11.97 -29.44
C LEU A 9 -4.52 -12.48 -28.42
N PHE A 10 -5.60 -13.14 -28.85
CA PHE A 10 -6.62 -13.67 -27.96
C PHE A 10 -6.08 -14.85 -27.13
N THR A 11 -5.30 -15.74 -27.73
CA THR A 11 -4.63 -16.85 -27.03
C THR A 11 -3.64 -16.30 -26.00
N GLN A 12 -2.79 -15.35 -26.41
CA GLN A 12 -1.85 -14.70 -25.50
C GLN A 12 -2.57 -14.00 -24.33
N TYR A 13 -3.70 -13.35 -24.59
CA TYR A 13 -4.51 -12.72 -23.57
C TYR A 13 -5.12 -13.75 -22.58
N LEU A 14 -5.67 -14.85 -23.08
CA LEU A 14 -6.21 -15.93 -22.24
C LEU A 14 -5.12 -16.61 -21.40
N ASP A 15 -3.95 -16.84 -21.99
CA ASP A 15 -2.79 -17.39 -21.28
C ASP A 15 -2.33 -16.45 -20.17
N GLN A 16 -2.24 -15.14 -20.44
CA GLN A 16 -1.93 -14.12 -19.45
C GLN A 16 -2.96 -14.09 -18.32
N ARG A 17 -4.26 -14.18 -18.64
CA ARG A 17 -5.33 -14.23 -17.63
C ARG A 17 -5.28 -15.49 -16.79
N THR A 18 -5.03 -16.63 -17.41
CA THR A 18 -4.93 -17.92 -16.73
C THR A 18 -3.71 -17.96 -15.81
N ALA A 19 -2.58 -17.41 -16.25
CA ALA A 19 -1.39 -17.25 -15.42
C ALA A 19 -1.65 -16.32 -14.23
N ALA A 20 -2.23 -15.14 -14.46
CA ALA A 20 -2.56 -14.20 -13.39
C ALA A 20 -3.54 -14.79 -12.37
N ALA A 21 -4.55 -15.55 -12.80
CA ALA A 21 -5.48 -16.22 -11.90
C ALA A 21 -4.77 -17.27 -11.03
N ARG A 22 -3.85 -18.05 -11.62
CA ARG A 22 -3.02 -19.02 -10.88
C ARG A 22 -2.13 -18.37 -9.83
N ASP A 23 -1.65 -17.16 -10.10
CA ASP A 23 -0.78 -16.39 -9.22
C ASP A 23 -1.55 -15.52 -8.19
N GLY A 24 -2.88 -15.65 -8.09
CA GLY A 24 -3.71 -14.87 -7.16
C GLY A 24 -3.91 -13.39 -7.56
N LEU A 25 -3.60 -13.05 -8.81
CA LEU A 25 -3.73 -11.72 -9.41
C LEU A 25 -4.95 -11.59 -10.34
N GLY A 26 -5.70 -12.68 -10.55
CA GLY A 26 -6.94 -12.68 -11.32
C GLY A 26 -8.06 -11.90 -10.63
N TYR A 27 -9.03 -11.42 -11.41
CA TYR A 27 -10.27 -10.91 -10.85
C TYR A 27 -11.05 -12.07 -10.22
N PRO A 28 -11.64 -11.91 -9.03
CA PRO A 28 -12.51 -12.94 -8.46
C PRO A 28 -13.68 -13.17 -9.41
N ASP A 29 -14.04 -14.43 -9.61
CA ASP A 29 -15.22 -14.81 -10.38
C ASP A 29 -16.46 -14.39 -9.58
N LEU A 30 -17.00 -13.23 -9.93
CA LEU A 30 -18.26 -12.73 -9.38
C LEU A 30 -19.35 -13.53 -10.10
N GLY A 31 -19.79 -14.65 -9.51
CA GLY A 31 -20.80 -15.53 -10.10
C GLY A 31 -22.06 -14.79 -10.59
N ASP A 32 -22.93 -15.50 -11.32
CA ASP A 32 -24.01 -14.99 -12.20
C ASP A 32 -25.03 -13.97 -11.64
N ALA A 33 -24.93 -13.55 -10.38
CA ALA A 33 -25.78 -12.54 -9.77
C ALA A 33 -24.94 -11.40 -9.15
N VAL A 34 -24.85 -10.27 -9.86
CA VAL A 34 -24.33 -9.01 -9.30
C VAL A 34 -25.52 -8.18 -8.78
N PRO A 35 -25.64 -7.93 -7.47
CA PRO A 35 -26.64 -7.02 -6.93
C PRO A 35 -26.48 -5.62 -7.54
N HIS A 36 -27.50 -5.12 -8.21
CA HIS A 36 -27.45 -3.86 -8.97
C HIS A 36 -27.42 -2.57 -8.11
N ASP A 37 -27.61 -2.66 -6.80
CA ASP A 37 -27.77 -1.49 -5.91
C ASP A 37 -26.49 -1.02 -5.20
N LEU A 38 -25.34 -1.66 -5.46
CA LEU A 38 -24.06 -1.14 -4.96
C LEU A 38 -23.43 -0.31 -6.07
N THR A 39 -23.43 1.02 -5.90
CA THR A 39 -22.65 1.95 -6.74
C THR A 39 -21.27 1.34 -6.97
N PRO A 40 -20.88 1.03 -8.22
CA PRO A 40 -19.70 0.23 -8.47
C PRO A 40 -18.49 1.00 -7.96
N VAL A 41 -17.97 0.59 -6.80
CA VAL A 41 -16.65 0.98 -6.35
C VAL A 41 -15.72 0.45 -7.43
N GLN A 42 -15.07 1.36 -8.15
CA GLN A 42 -14.20 1.02 -9.27
C GLN A 42 -13.22 -0.09 -8.80
N PRO A 43 -13.25 -1.28 -9.44
CA PRO A 43 -12.41 -2.38 -9.01
C PRO A 43 -10.95 -1.98 -9.15
N ILE A 44 -10.14 -2.35 -8.17
CA ILE A 44 -8.70 -2.11 -8.20
C ILE A 44 -8.07 -3.31 -8.91
N ASP A 45 -7.24 -3.05 -9.93
CA ASP A 45 -6.42 -4.09 -10.56
C ASP A 45 -5.44 -4.67 -9.51
N PRO A 46 -5.59 -5.95 -9.09
CA PRO A 46 -4.74 -6.54 -8.07
C PRO A 46 -3.27 -6.58 -8.46
N ARG A 47 -2.95 -6.74 -9.75
CA ARG A 47 -1.56 -6.77 -10.23
C ARG A 47 -0.91 -5.40 -10.05
N LEU A 48 -1.59 -4.35 -10.49
CA LEU A 48 -1.09 -2.98 -10.33
C LEU A 48 -0.99 -2.60 -8.83
N ALA A 49 -1.94 -3.05 -8.01
CA ALA A 49 -1.86 -2.86 -6.56
C ALA A 49 -0.62 -3.55 -5.98
N TRP A 50 -0.29 -4.77 -6.43
CA TRP A 50 0.90 -5.50 -5.97
C TRP A 50 2.21 -4.81 -6.41
N GLU A 51 2.28 -4.37 -7.66
CA GLU A 51 3.44 -3.65 -8.20
C GLU A 51 3.76 -2.38 -7.38
N ASN A 52 2.72 -1.65 -6.96
CA ASN A 52 2.82 -0.49 -6.09
C ASN A 52 3.12 -0.87 -4.63
N ALA A 53 2.58 -1.97 -4.14
CA ALA A 53 2.80 -2.48 -2.79
C ALA A 53 4.25 -2.88 -2.52
N GLY A 54 5.01 -3.28 -3.54
CA GLY A 54 6.44 -3.55 -3.42
C GLY A 54 7.36 -2.32 -3.58
N ALA A 55 6.81 -1.14 -3.88
CA ALA A 55 7.63 0.01 -4.28
C ALA A 55 8.53 0.54 -3.16
N ALA A 56 8.09 0.47 -1.89
CA ALA A 56 8.88 0.96 -0.76
C ALA A 56 10.21 0.18 -0.59
N ALA A 57 10.19 -1.14 -0.78
CA ALA A 57 11.41 -1.95 -0.69
C ALA A 57 12.43 -1.59 -1.78
N ARG A 58 11.98 -1.25 -3.00
CA ARG A 58 12.90 -0.82 -4.07
C ARG A 58 13.63 0.49 -3.78
N LEU A 59 13.05 1.34 -2.94
CA LEU A 59 13.59 2.65 -2.60
C LEU A 59 14.36 2.67 -1.27
N LEU A 60 14.04 1.75 -0.35
CA LEU A 60 14.63 1.69 0.99
C LEU A 60 15.57 0.50 1.21
N GLY A 61 15.52 -0.52 0.37
CA GLY A 61 16.29 -1.74 0.49
C GLY A 61 16.73 -2.29 -0.87
N PRO A 62 17.19 -3.55 -0.91
CA PRO A 62 17.60 -4.21 -2.15
C PRO A 62 16.43 -4.34 -3.15
N ALA A 63 16.73 -4.10 -4.43
CA ALA A 63 15.79 -4.34 -5.52
C ALA A 63 15.38 -5.82 -5.56
N THR A 64 14.20 -6.12 -5.04
CA THR A 64 13.66 -7.47 -4.89
C THR A 64 12.29 -7.56 -5.52
N VAL A 65 12.02 -8.66 -6.21
CA VAL A 65 10.70 -8.99 -6.75
C VAL A 65 10.01 -9.92 -5.76
N PHE A 66 8.76 -9.60 -5.42
CA PHE A 66 7.98 -10.36 -4.45
C PHE A 66 6.82 -11.07 -5.13
N THR A 67 6.45 -12.22 -4.57
CA THR A 67 5.25 -12.97 -4.98
C THR A 67 4.09 -12.63 -4.03
N PRO A 68 2.91 -12.28 -4.56
CA PRO A 68 1.74 -11.98 -3.73
C PRO A 68 1.26 -13.25 -2.98
N PRO A 69 0.54 -13.09 -1.85
CA PRO A 69 -0.23 -14.20 -1.30
C PRO A 69 -1.32 -14.63 -2.29
N GLY A 70 -1.73 -15.90 -2.25
CA GLY A 70 -2.79 -16.42 -3.14
C GLY A 70 -4.13 -15.68 -2.99
N GLU A 71 -4.40 -15.09 -1.82
CA GLU A 71 -5.60 -14.31 -1.53
C GLU A 71 -5.48 -12.80 -1.86
N TRP A 72 -4.41 -12.36 -2.52
CA TRP A 72 -4.14 -10.93 -2.73
C TRP A 72 -5.29 -10.21 -3.44
N ALA A 73 -5.82 -10.76 -4.53
CA ALA A 73 -6.96 -10.16 -5.22
C ALA A 73 -8.19 -10.00 -4.32
N THR A 74 -8.50 -11.01 -3.50
CA THR A 74 -9.58 -10.95 -2.51
C THR A 74 -9.32 -9.86 -1.47
N LEU A 75 -8.09 -9.78 -0.94
CA LEU A 75 -7.69 -8.74 0.01
C LEU A 75 -7.85 -7.34 -0.55
N VAL A 76 -7.40 -7.11 -1.79
CA VAL A 76 -7.50 -5.80 -2.48
C VAL A 76 -8.95 -5.38 -2.67
N ASN A 77 -9.81 -6.29 -3.12
CA ASN A 77 -11.22 -6.00 -3.36
C ASN A 77 -12.02 -5.76 -2.08
N GLN A 78 -11.59 -6.34 -0.96
CA GLN A 78 -12.20 -6.14 0.36
C GLN A 78 -11.70 -4.89 1.09
N GLN A 79 -10.70 -4.18 0.57
CA GLN A 79 -10.22 -2.98 1.24
C GLN A 79 -11.28 -1.89 1.23
N GLU A 80 -11.53 -1.29 2.38
CA GLU A 80 -12.23 -0.01 2.48
C GLU A 80 -11.31 1.10 1.96
N PRO A 81 -11.85 2.13 1.29
CA PRO A 81 -11.06 3.30 0.92
C PRO A 81 -10.48 3.99 2.15
N VAL A 82 -9.21 4.39 2.08
CA VAL A 82 -8.54 5.14 3.14
C VAL A 82 -8.06 6.48 2.63
N VAL A 83 -7.97 7.45 3.53
CA VAL A 83 -7.56 8.82 3.20
C VAL A 83 -6.06 9.05 3.39
N ALA A 84 -5.41 8.28 4.27
CA ALA A 84 -4.03 8.49 4.68
C ALA A 84 -3.20 7.20 4.58
N VAL A 85 -2.78 6.90 3.37
CA VAL A 85 -1.95 5.73 3.05
C VAL A 85 -0.48 6.06 3.27
N ALA A 86 0.20 5.32 4.15
CA ALA A 86 1.66 5.37 4.28
C ALA A 86 2.34 4.66 3.09
N PHE A 87 3.43 5.22 2.58
CA PHE A 87 4.31 4.60 1.61
C PHE A 87 5.14 3.51 2.30
N ALA A 88 4.63 2.28 2.23
CA ALA A 88 5.13 1.11 2.95
C ALA A 88 4.71 -0.17 2.19
N LEU A 89 5.33 -1.30 2.52
CA LEU A 89 5.03 -2.59 1.92
C LEU A 89 3.55 -2.97 2.12
N GLY A 90 2.95 -3.58 1.10
CA GLY A 90 1.53 -3.97 1.14
C GLY A 90 0.54 -2.82 0.91
N ASN A 91 0.93 -1.55 1.14
CA ASN A 91 0.06 -0.40 0.83
C ASN A 91 0.19 0.00 -0.63
N TYR A 92 -0.87 0.57 -1.20
CA TYR A 92 -0.85 1.03 -2.58
C TYR A 92 -1.72 2.29 -2.75
N PRO A 93 -1.35 3.23 -3.65
CA PRO A 93 -2.05 4.51 -3.75
C PRO A 93 -3.53 4.41 -4.07
N GLN A 94 -3.94 3.37 -4.80
CA GLN A 94 -5.32 3.13 -5.22
C GLN A 94 -6.29 2.88 -4.06
N GLN A 95 -5.81 2.75 -2.81
CA GLN A 95 -6.70 2.74 -1.65
C GLN A 95 -7.39 4.10 -1.42
N VAL A 96 -6.82 5.19 -1.94
CA VAL A 96 -7.38 6.55 -1.84
C VAL A 96 -8.42 6.77 -2.94
N ARG A 97 -9.65 6.26 -2.72
CA ARG A 97 -10.75 6.33 -3.72
C ARG A 97 -11.77 7.43 -3.46
N HIS A 98 -11.93 7.87 -2.22
CA HIS A 98 -12.93 8.88 -1.85
C HIS A 98 -12.30 10.27 -1.71
N ILE A 99 -11.91 10.86 -2.84
CA ILE A 99 -11.27 12.18 -2.89
C ILE A 99 -12.17 13.28 -2.30
N HIS A 100 -13.49 13.18 -2.47
CA HIS A 100 -14.43 14.13 -1.89
C HIS A 100 -14.35 14.17 -0.36
N THR A 101 -14.12 13.01 0.29
CA THR A 101 -13.92 12.92 1.75
C THR A 101 -12.63 13.61 2.19
N LEU A 102 -11.58 13.59 1.35
CA LEU A 102 -10.33 14.32 1.60
C LEU A 102 -10.54 15.84 1.53
N LEU A 103 -11.36 16.31 0.59
CA LEU A 103 -11.59 17.73 0.36
C LEU A 103 -12.55 18.36 1.40
N GLY A 104 -13.54 17.60 1.86
CA GLY A 104 -14.65 18.15 2.66
C GLY A 104 -14.58 17.96 4.18
N GLY A 105 -13.65 17.18 4.74
CA GLY A 105 -13.70 16.73 6.14
C GLY A 105 -12.43 16.96 6.97
N VAL A 106 -12.59 16.88 8.29
CA VAL A 106 -11.46 16.79 9.24
C VAL A 106 -10.79 15.42 9.07
N PRO A 107 -9.54 15.35 8.58
CA PRO A 107 -8.92 14.10 8.13
C PRO A 107 -8.73 13.03 9.21
N SER A 108 -8.79 13.43 10.49
CA SER A 108 -8.63 12.55 11.65
C SER A 108 -9.86 11.67 11.90
N ALA A 109 -11.06 12.14 11.52
CA ALA A 109 -12.33 11.46 11.80
C ALA A 109 -12.58 10.22 10.91
N THR A 110 -11.76 10.01 9.87
CA THR A 110 -11.91 8.94 8.88
C THR A 110 -11.09 7.69 9.17
N ARG A 111 -10.29 7.67 10.25
CA ARG A 111 -9.64 6.44 10.72
C ARG A 111 -10.64 5.62 11.55
N GLN A 112 -11.62 4.99 10.89
CA GLN A 112 -12.53 4.09 11.59
C GLN A 112 -11.79 2.81 11.97
N ASN A 113 -11.70 2.55 13.28
CA ASN A 113 -11.24 1.29 13.84
C ASN A 113 -12.35 0.22 13.72
N SER A 114 -12.77 -0.12 12.50
CA SER A 114 -13.57 -1.33 12.33
C SER A 114 -12.65 -2.54 12.55
N GLU A 115 -13.05 -3.41 13.48
CA GLU A 115 -12.37 -4.66 13.75
C GLU A 115 -12.41 -5.53 12.49
N ALA A 116 -11.24 -5.95 12.01
CA ALA A 116 -11.17 -6.80 10.83
C ALA A 116 -11.46 -8.25 11.22
N PRO A 117 -12.11 -9.04 10.35
CA PRO A 117 -12.30 -10.46 10.59
C PRO A 117 -10.94 -11.16 10.74
N ALA A 118 -10.88 -12.18 11.60
CA ALA A 118 -9.70 -13.02 11.75
C ALA A 118 -9.35 -13.72 10.43
N ARG A 119 -8.05 -13.81 10.12
CA ARG A 119 -7.53 -14.45 8.88
C ARG A 119 -6.42 -15.45 9.20
N PRO A 120 -6.74 -16.62 9.79
CA PRO A 120 -5.74 -17.58 10.23
C PRO A 120 -4.85 -18.09 9.08
N ASP A 121 -5.41 -18.28 7.89
CA ASP A 121 -4.66 -18.77 6.72
C ASP A 121 -3.62 -17.74 6.24
N LEU A 122 -3.97 -16.45 6.27
CA LEU A 122 -3.03 -15.36 5.95
C LEU A 122 -1.91 -15.27 6.99
N VAL A 123 -2.24 -15.43 8.27
CA VAL A 123 -1.25 -15.46 9.37
C VAL A 123 -0.31 -16.66 9.22
N ALA A 124 -0.84 -17.84 8.91
CA ALA A 124 -0.04 -19.04 8.66
C ALA A 124 0.89 -18.87 7.44
N TRP A 125 0.37 -18.32 6.33
CA TRP A 125 1.17 -17.99 5.14
C TRP A 125 2.32 -17.03 5.47
N ALA A 126 2.03 -16.00 6.26
CA ALA A 126 2.99 -14.98 6.66
C ALA A 126 4.08 -15.56 7.60
N GLY A 127 3.69 -16.43 8.53
CA GLY A 127 4.61 -17.12 9.45
C GLY A 127 5.57 -18.09 8.76
N SER A 128 5.21 -18.59 7.57
CA SER A 128 6.04 -19.54 6.81
C SER A 128 7.12 -18.88 5.94
N ARG A 129 7.26 -17.53 5.98
CA ARG A 129 8.24 -16.80 5.15
C ARG A 129 9.66 -16.94 5.74
N PRO A 130 10.63 -17.51 5.00
CA PRO A 130 11.90 -17.91 5.57
C PRO A 130 12.92 -16.76 5.65
N ASP A 131 12.90 -15.84 4.70
CA ASP A 131 13.89 -14.76 4.55
C ASP A 131 13.35 -13.41 5.01
N ASP A 132 14.25 -12.45 5.23
CA ASP A 132 13.91 -11.12 5.71
C ASP A 132 13.01 -10.34 4.73
N ALA A 133 13.28 -10.46 3.43
CA ALA A 133 12.56 -9.71 2.41
C ALA A 133 11.10 -10.17 2.32
N THR A 134 10.86 -11.47 2.22
CA THR A 134 9.50 -12.04 2.18
C THR A 134 8.78 -11.88 3.52
N ARG A 135 9.49 -11.93 4.65
CA ARG A 135 8.90 -11.67 5.98
C ARG A 135 8.42 -10.23 6.13
N LEU A 136 9.19 -9.24 5.66
CA LEU A 136 8.79 -7.83 5.72
C LEU A 136 7.56 -7.54 4.85
N VAL A 137 7.50 -8.14 3.66
CA VAL A 137 6.31 -8.04 2.80
C VAL A 137 5.10 -8.68 3.46
N ALA A 138 5.27 -9.85 4.08
CA ALA A 138 4.20 -10.50 4.82
C ALA A 138 3.70 -9.65 6.00
N ALA A 139 4.59 -8.96 6.72
CA ALA A 139 4.19 -7.99 7.75
C ALA A 139 3.36 -6.83 7.16
N GLY A 140 3.76 -6.30 5.99
CA GLY A 140 3.00 -5.26 5.27
C GLY A 140 1.61 -5.74 4.84
N VAL A 141 1.50 -6.97 4.34
CA VAL A 141 0.21 -7.60 3.96
C VAL A 141 -0.68 -7.85 5.18
N LEU A 142 -0.13 -8.35 6.29
CA LEU A 142 -0.88 -8.50 7.54
C LEU A 142 -1.39 -7.16 8.07
N ARG A 143 -0.57 -6.11 7.99
CA ARG A 143 -0.96 -4.74 8.33
C ARG A 143 -2.09 -4.23 7.44
N LEU A 144 -2.03 -4.45 6.13
CA LEU A 144 -3.12 -4.14 5.19
C LEU A 144 -4.41 -4.88 5.59
N ALA A 145 -4.30 -6.15 5.97
CA ALA A 145 -5.42 -6.96 6.47
C ALA A 145 -5.85 -6.64 7.92
N ARG A 146 -5.29 -5.57 8.51
CA ARG A 146 -5.48 -5.13 9.90
C ARG A 146 -5.19 -6.21 10.97
N GLN A 147 -4.37 -7.21 10.63
CA GLN A 147 -3.84 -8.21 11.57
C GLN A 147 -2.60 -7.64 12.28
N PHE A 148 -2.79 -6.57 13.04
CA PHE A 148 -1.68 -5.73 13.51
C PHE A 148 -0.73 -6.45 14.46
N ASP A 149 -1.23 -7.32 15.33
CA ASP A 149 -0.38 -8.04 16.29
C ASP A 149 0.50 -9.06 15.59
N ALA A 150 -0.07 -9.83 14.65
CA ALA A 150 0.70 -10.75 13.82
C ALA A 150 1.75 -9.99 12.96
N ALA A 151 1.43 -8.80 12.45
CA ALA A 151 2.39 -7.96 11.74
C ALA A 151 3.52 -7.49 12.69
N ALA A 152 3.19 -7.06 13.90
CA ALA A 152 4.16 -6.63 14.92
C ALA A 152 5.15 -7.77 15.24
N ASP A 153 4.63 -8.98 15.47
CA ASP A 153 5.42 -10.17 15.78
C ASP A 153 6.48 -10.45 14.72
N LEU A 154 6.15 -10.32 13.43
CA LEU A 154 7.11 -10.48 12.34
C LEU A 154 8.19 -9.39 12.33
N LEU A 155 7.84 -8.16 12.74
CA LEU A 155 8.75 -7.01 12.76
C LEU A 155 9.67 -6.97 14.00
N THR A 156 9.41 -7.78 15.04
CA THR A 156 10.30 -7.91 16.21
C THR A 156 11.63 -8.58 15.87
N ARG A 157 11.64 -9.43 14.84
CA ARG A 157 12.83 -10.18 14.44
C ARG A 157 13.85 -9.25 13.78
N ARG A 158 15.12 -9.42 14.16
CA ARG A 158 16.23 -8.72 13.50
C ARG A 158 16.29 -9.12 12.02
N VAL A 159 16.64 -8.16 11.18
CA VAL A 159 16.88 -8.35 9.75
C VAL A 159 18.33 -8.04 9.44
N ALA A 160 18.81 -8.45 8.27
CA ALA A 160 20.08 -8.00 7.73
C ALA A 160 20.10 -6.46 7.58
N THR A 161 21.28 -5.85 7.68
CA THR A 161 21.46 -4.39 7.73
C THR A 161 20.82 -3.67 6.54
N GLU A 162 20.90 -4.24 5.34
CA GLU A 162 20.30 -3.70 4.12
C GLU A 162 18.76 -3.62 4.15
N TRP A 163 18.12 -4.36 5.05
CA TRP A 163 16.66 -4.37 5.24
C TRP A 163 16.20 -3.55 6.44
N GLU A 164 17.11 -3.01 7.26
CA GLU A 164 16.75 -2.35 8.52
C GLU A 164 15.90 -1.09 8.29
N ASN A 165 16.22 -0.29 7.27
CA ASN A 165 15.40 0.88 6.91
C ASN A 165 13.98 0.49 6.47
N VAL A 166 13.83 -0.64 5.76
CA VAL A 166 12.53 -1.19 5.38
C VAL A 166 11.77 -1.63 6.63
N ARG A 167 12.41 -2.38 7.53
CA ARG A 167 11.81 -2.84 8.80
C ARG A 167 11.34 -1.68 9.67
N LEU A 168 12.15 -0.63 9.82
CA LEU A 168 11.81 0.55 10.59
C LEU A 168 10.66 1.34 9.94
N ASN A 169 10.63 1.46 8.61
CA ASN A 169 9.51 2.06 7.90
C ASN A 169 8.20 1.27 8.10
N GLU A 170 8.26 -0.07 8.07
CA GLU A 170 7.09 -0.92 8.37
C GLU A 170 6.63 -0.77 9.82
N TRP A 171 7.54 -0.66 10.78
CA TRP A 171 7.21 -0.38 12.18
C TRP A 171 6.48 0.95 12.34
N ALA A 172 6.96 2.00 11.68
CA ALA A 172 6.31 3.32 11.70
C ALA A 172 4.94 3.28 11.00
N ALA A 173 4.82 2.57 9.88
CA ALA A 173 3.54 2.38 9.20
C ALA A 173 2.55 1.60 10.07
N LEU A 174 3.01 0.58 10.82
CA LEU A 174 2.16 -0.15 11.76
C LEU A 174 1.61 0.76 12.87
N ALA A 175 2.48 1.54 13.50
CA ALA A 175 2.07 2.55 14.50
C ALA A 175 1.05 3.54 13.89
N TRP A 176 1.30 4.01 12.67
CA TRP A 176 0.37 4.90 11.95
C TRP A 176 -1.03 4.29 11.79
N HIS A 177 -1.10 3.05 11.32
CA HIS A 177 -2.35 2.33 11.11
C HIS A 177 -3.07 1.96 12.40
N ARG A 178 -2.35 1.87 13.54
CA ARG A 178 -2.94 1.76 14.89
C ARG A 178 -3.45 3.09 15.46
N GLY A 179 -3.22 4.20 14.77
CA GLY A 179 -3.55 5.53 15.27
C GLY A 179 -2.49 6.16 16.18
N GLU A 180 -1.34 5.51 16.34
CA GLU A 180 -0.21 5.96 17.17
C GLU A 180 0.66 6.98 16.38
N THR A 181 0.07 8.12 16.02
CA THR A 181 0.69 9.10 15.11
C THR A 181 2.04 9.62 15.59
N ASP A 182 2.20 9.92 16.88
CA ASP A 182 3.47 10.43 17.43
C ASP A 182 4.58 9.38 17.38
N ALA A 183 4.24 8.11 17.62
CA ALA A 183 5.18 7.00 17.54
C ALA A 183 5.68 6.82 16.10
N ALA A 184 4.76 6.86 15.12
CA ALA A 184 5.09 6.79 13.70
C ALA A 184 6.03 7.94 13.27
N LEU A 185 5.67 9.19 13.61
CA LEU A 185 6.49 10.37 13.33
C LEU A 185 7.88 10.29 13.96
N SER A 186 7.97 9.81 15.21
CA SER A 186 9.24 9.65 15.93
C SER A 186 10.19 8.68 15.20
N VAL A 187 9.66 7.58 14.66
CA VAL A 187 10.47 6.62 13.88
C VAL A 187 10.87 7.22 12.53
N TRP A 188 9.93 7.79 11.76
CA TRP A 188 10.25 8.36 10.44
C TRP A 188 11.27 9.50 10.51
N ARG A 189 11.25 10.34 11.55
CA ARG A 189 12.23 11.42 11.73
C ARG A 189 13.66 10.93 12.00
N LYS A 190 13.83 9.68 12.47
CA LYS A 190 15.14 9.08 12.73
C LYS A 190 15.73 8.39 11.50
N LEU A 191 14.91 8.11 10.49
CA LEU A 191 15.37 7.51 9.25
C LEU A 191 16.06 8.54 8.36
N SER A 192 17.03 8.07 7.57
CA SER A 192 17.65 8.92 6.54
C SER A 192 16.58 9.42 5.56
N PRO A 193 16.59 10.72 5.20
CA PRO A 193 15.65 11.26 4.23
C PRO A 193 15.72 10.52 2.89
N SER A 194 14.55 10.12 2.40
CA SER A 194 14.34 9.48 1.10
C SER A 194 12.94 9.82 0.62
N ALA A 195 12.63 9.55 -0.65
CA ALA A 195 11.29 9.79 -1.20
C ALA A 195 10.18 9.15 -0.34
N VAL A 196 10.41 7.93 0.18
CA VAL A 196 9.48 7.20 1.05
C VAL A 196 9.31 7.89 2.40
N VAL A 197 10.43 8.25 3.06
CA VAL A 197 10.41 8.89 4.38
C VAL A 197 9.79 10.29 4.30
N LEU A 198 10.16 11.08 3.29
CA LEU A 198 9.62 12.42 3.05
C LEU A 198 8.12 12.37 2.73
N PHE A 199 7.68 11.40 1.91
CA PHE A 199 6.27 11.18 1.67
C PHE A 199 5.51 10.90 2.97
N ASN A 200 6.02 9.97 3.79
CA ASN A 200 5.37 9.57 5.03
C ASN A 200 5.33 10.70 6.07
N LEU A 201 6.41 11.46 6.23
CA LEU A 201 6.44 12.65 7.07
C LEU A 201 5.44 13.69 6.59
N GLY A 202 5.43 13.98 5.28
CA GLY A 202 4.54 14.96 4.70
C GLY A 202 3.06 14.61 4.86
N MET A 203 2.71 13.35 4.58
CA MET A 203 1.38 12.80 4.83
C MET A 203 1.03 12.86 6.32
N ALA A 204 1.88 12.39 7.22
CA ALA A 204 1.60 12.43 8.65
C ALA A 204 1.37 13.85 9.18
N GLN A 205 2.18 14.83 8.73
CA GLN A 205 2.05 16.23 9.10
C GLN A 205 0.77 16.86 8.54
N LEU A 206 0.39 16.54 7.30
CA LEU A 206 -0.88 17.00 6.71
C LEU A 206 -2.07 16.58 7.57
N PHE A 207 -2.09 15.31 7.97
CA PHE A 207 -3.17 14.75 8.78
C PHE A 207 -3.07 15.10 10.27
N ALA A 208 -1.95 15.70 10.71
CA ALA A 208 -1.79 16.33 12.02
C ALA A 208 -2.12 17.84 12.03
N GLY A 209 -2.46 18.43 10.87
CA GLY A 209 -2.80 19.85 10.75
C GLY A 209 -1.62 20.79 10.49
N ASN A 210 -0.40 20.26 10.31
CA ASN A 210 0.81 21.03 10.07
C ASN A 210 1.06 21.24 8.55
N SER A 211 0.15 21.95 7.88
CA SER A 211 0.12 22.08 6.41
C SER A 211 1.43 22.60 5.80
N ALA A 212 2.09 23.58 6.43
CA ALA A 212 3.34 24.14 5.90
C ALA A 212 4.49 23.11 5.89
N GLU A 213 4.68 22.37 6.98
CA GLU A 213 5.68 21.29 7.04
C GLU A 213 5.31 20.14 6.10
N ALA A 214 4.02 19.82 5.99
CA ALA A 214 3.53 18.81 5.07
C ALA A 214 3.90 19.14 3.62
N ALA A 215 3.62 20.37 3.18
CA ALA A 215 3.90 20.84 1.83
C ALA A 215 5.40 20.78 1.51
N SER A 216 6.26 21.18 2.46
CA SER A 216 7.72 21.09 2.29
C SER A 216 8.19 19.65 2.03
N HIS A 217 7.77 18.70 2.87
CA HIS A 217 8.17 17.29 2.72
C HIS A 217 7.58 16.65 1.46
N LEU A 218 6.30 16.87 1.16
CA LEU A 218 5.62 16.28 -0.01
C LEU A 218 6.19 16.80 -1.33
N ARG A 219 6.58 18.08 -1.40
CA ARG A 219 7.25 18.65 -2.57
C ARG A 219 8.60 17.97 -2.83
N GLN A 220 9.39 17.75 -1.78
CA GLN A 220 10.67 17.03 -1.89
C GLN A 220 10.48 15.54 -2.24
N ALA A 221 9.43 14.90 -1.71
CA ALA A 221 9.11 13.52 -2.06
C ALA A 221 8.71 13.41 -3.54
N ALA A 222 7.81 14.26 -4.02
CA ALA A 222 7.34 14.26 -5.40
C ALA A 222 8.48 14.48 -6.41
N SER A 223 9.47 15.33 -6.09
CA SER A 223 10.64 15.56 -6.96
C SER A 223 11.59 14.36 -7.05
N GLN A 224 11.49 13.38 -6.14
CA GLN A 224 12.32 12.17 -6.14
C GLN A 224 11.59 10.94 -6.71
N LEU A 225 10.26 11.02 -6.86
CA LEU A 225 9.45 9.92 -7.38
C LEU A 225 9.27 10.05 -8.89
N PRO A 226 9.43 8.96 -9.67
CA PRO A 226 9.15 9.01 -11.10
C PRO A 226 7.67 9.36 -11.34
N GLU A 227 7.43 10.29 -12.27
CA GLU A 227 6.08 10.77 -12.62
C GLU A 227 5.16 9.65 -13.12
N SER A 228 5.73 8.56 -13.63
CA SER A 228 5.00 7.37 -14.07
C SER A 228 4.42 6.53 -12.93
N THR A 229 4.75 6.84 -11.67
CA THR A 229 4.31 6.04 -10.51
C THR A 229 3.06 6.62 -9.88
N ALA A 230 2.15 5.75 -9.44
CA ALA A 230 0.97 6.17 -8.69
C ALA A 230 1.33 6.87 -7.36
N TRP A 231 2.49 6.55 -6.78
CA TRP A 231 3.00 7.20 -5.57
C TRP A 231 3.37 8.66 -5.81
N HIS A 232 3.93 9.02 -6.97
CA HIS A 232 4.16 10.41 -7.35
C HIS A 232 2.84 11.20 -7.40
N HIS A 233 1.82 10.65 -8.07
CA HIS A 233 0.51 11.30 -8.16
C HIS A 233 -0.17 11.46 -6.79
N LEU A 234 -0.05 10.46 -5.91
CA LEU A 234 -0.58 10.58 -4.55
C LEU A 234 0.18 11.65 -3.73
N ALA A 235 1.50 11.77 -3.92
CA ALA A 235 2.27 12.84 -3.29
C ALA A 235 1.78 14.23 -3.76
N GLY A 236 1.52 14.38 -5.06
CA GLY A 236 0.93 15.59 -5.64
C GLY A 236 -0.47 15.91 -5.11
N LEU A 237 -1.33 14.89 -4.95
CA LEU A 237 -2.64 15.06 -4.34
C LEU A 237 -2.54 15.56 -2.90
N TYR A 238 -1.71 14.92 -2.06
CA TYR A 238 -1.52 15.39 -0.69
C TYR A 238 -0.88 16.77 -0.63
N LEU A 239 0.03 17.11 -1.55
CA LEU A 239 0.64 18.43 -1.62
C LEU A 239 -0.42 19.50 -1.91
N ALA A 240 -1.31 19.26 -2.88
CA ALA A 240 -2.41 20.16 -3.18
C ALA A 240 -3.35 20.34 -1.97
N LEU A 241 -3.60 19.28 -1.20
CA LEU A 241 -4.36 19.37 0.05
C LEU A 241 -3.64 20.18 1.14
N ALA A 242 -2.30 20.11 1.21
CA ALA A 242 -1.52 20.91 2.13
C ALA A 242 -1.56 22.40 1.74
N ASP A 243 -1.35 22.72 0.46
CA ASP A 243 -1.34 24.09 -0.06
C ASP A 243 -2.72 24.77 0.03
N THR A 244 -3.82 24.01 -0.03
CA THR A 244 -5.19 24.56 0.15
C THR A 244 -5.57 24.82 1.61
N ARG A 245 -4.79 24.30 2.57
CA ARG A 245 -5.05 24.40 4.02
C ARG A 245 -4.05 25.29 4.76
N SER A 246 -3.07 25.86 4.06
CA SER A 246 -2.13 26.85 4.58
C SER A 246 -2.67 28.26 4.42
#